data_AF-A0A176WWX9-F1
#
_entry.id   AF-A0A176WWX9-F1
#
_cell.length_a   1.000
_cell.length_b   1.000
_cell.length_c   1.000
_cell.angle_alpha   90.00
_cell.angle_beta   90.00
_cell.angle_gamma   90.00
#
_symmetry.space_group_name_H-M   'P 1'
#
loop_
_entity.id
_entity.type
_entity.pdbx_description
1 polymer ?
#
loop_
_entity_poly.entity_id
_entity_poly.type
_entity_poly.pdbx_seq_one_letter_code
_entity_poly.pdbx_strand_id
1 'polypeptide(L)'
;MAAKKTIALNEALFPQVPLKYKELPVTNGDGRKLSKCQKCEGRGTIATAERTVEQHNKQPRKERFGVEPRDVKSWEKKGYTCSVSDCSACRGAGLIVGAE
;
A
#
# COMPACT_ATOMS: atom_id res chain seq x y z
N MET A 1 1.31 -41.86 29.06
CA MET A 1 0.32 -40.78 28.82
C MET A 1 0.90 -39.50 29.40
N ALA A 2 1.30 -38.55 28.55
CA ALA A 2 1.99 -37.33 28.99
C ALA A 2 0.99 -36.20 29.25
N ALA A 3 0.95 -35.70 30.48
CA ALA A 3 0.10 -34.61 30.90
C ALA A 3 0.53 -33.29 30.23
N LYS A 4 -0.34 -32.72 29.40
CA LYS A 4 -0.18 -31.36 28.87
C LYS A 4 -0.44 -30.37 30.00
N LYS A 5 0.60 -29.74 30.52
CA LYS A 5 0.47 -28.56 31.38
C LYS A 5 0.04 -27.38 30.51
N THR A 6 -1.21 -26.98 30.61
CA THR A 6 -1.73 -25.75 30.02
C THR A 6 -1.14 -24.58 30.80
N ILE A 7 -0.24 -23.83 30.18
CA ILE A 7 0.24 -22.55 30.72
C ILE A 7 -0.83 -21.52 30.38
N ALA A 8 -1.60 -21.08 31.38
CA ALA A 8 -2.47 -19.93 31.25
C ALA A 8 -1.59 -18.69 31.03
N LEU A 9 -1.66 -18.09 29.84
CA LEU A 9 -1.04 -16.80 29.59
C LEU A 9 -1.77 -15.76 30.45
N ASN A 10 -1.11 -15.26 31.49
CA ASN A 10 -1.60 -14.09 32.22
C ASN A 10 -1.55 -12.88 31.27
N GLU A 11 -2.71 -12.45 30.77
CA GLU A 11 -2.90 -11.25 29.92
C GLU A 11 -2.64 -9.91 30.64
N ALA A 12 -2.04 -9.91 31.84
CA ALA A 12 -2.17 -8.81 32.78
C ALA A 12 -0.91 -7.95 33.04
N LEU A 13 0.09 -7.90 32.16
CA LEU A 13 1.37 -7.24 32.50
C LEU A 13 1.98 -6.26 31.50
N PHE A 14 1.27 -5.87 30.43
CA PHE A 14 1.75 -4.80 29.56
C PHE A 14 0.75 -3.65 29.51
N PRO A 15 0.95 -2.56 30.28
CA PRO A 15 0.21 -1.33 30.01
C PRO A 15 0.47 -0.96 28.55
N GLN A 16 -0.59 -0.89 27.76
CA GLN A 16 -0.51 -0.40 26.39
C GLN A 16 -0.17 1.09 26.47
N VAL A 17 1.13 1.41 26.51
CA VAL A 17 1.59 2.79 26.44
C VAL A 17 1.21 3.28 25.05
N PRO A 18 0.28 4.24 24.91
CA PRO A 18 -0.06 4.77 23.60
C PRO A 18 1.20 5.41 23.04
N LEU A 19 1.72 4.82 21.95
CA LEU A 19 2.83 5.40 21.20
C LEU A 19 2.34 6.76 20.68
N LYS A 20 2.80 7.84 21.32
CA LYS A 20 2.54 9.19 20.84
C LYS A 20 3.39 9.36 19.58
N TYR A 21 2.77 9.14 18.42
CA TYR A 21 3.44 9.33 17.14
C TYR A 21 3.94 10.76 17.06
N LYS A 22 5.23 10.91 16.71
CA LYS A 22 5.80 12.22 16.41
C LYS A 22 5.07 12.76 15.18
N GLU A 23 4.53 13.96 15.28
CA GLU A 23 3.92 14.63 14.14
C GLU A 23 4.96 14.75 13.02
N LEU A 24 4.61 14.25 11.82
CA LEU A 24 5.46 14.41 10.66
C LEU A 24 5.49 15.90 10.29
N PRO A 25 6.66 16.50 10.07
CA PRO A 25 6.73 17.86 9.58
C PRO A 25 6.08 17.90 8.19
N VAL A 26 4.91 18.53 8.13
CA VAL A 26 4.18 18.79 6.88
C VAL A 26 4.74 20.02 6.17
N THR A 27 6.01 20.35 6.37
CA THR A 27 6.71 21.47 5.74
C THR A 27 8.02 20.98 5.14
N ASN A 28 8.36 21.46 3.94
CA ASN A 28 9.65 21.16 3.31
C ASN A 28 10.78 22.02 3.91
N GLY A 29 12.02 21.83 3.44
CA GLY A 29 13.18 22.60 3.90
C GLY A 29 13.07 24.12 3.69
N ASP A 30 12.18 24.56 2.80
CA ASP A 30 11.90 25.97 2.52
C ASP A 30 10.72 26.52 3.35
N GLY A 31 10.16 25.73 4.27
CA GLY A 31 9.02 26.12 5.10
C GLY A 31 7.65 26.02 4.41
N ARG A 32 7.57 25.50 3.18
CA ARG A 32 6.29 25.35 2.45
C ARG A 32 5.55 24.10 2.87
N LYS A 33 4.22 24.20 2.99
CA LYS A 33 3.37 23.06 3.37
C LYS A 33 3.37 21.96 2.32
N LEU A 34 3.48 20.72 2.78
CA LEU A 34 3.34 19.50 2.01
C LEU A 34 1.93 18.96 2.19
N SER A 35 1.29 18.61 1.09
CA SER A 35 0.00 17.92 1.05
C SER A 35 0.18 16.50 0.52
N LYS A 36 -0.76 15.61 0.86
CA LYS A 36 -0.77 14.26 0.29
C LYS A 36 -1.01 14.32 -1.20
N CYS A 37 -0.20 13.59 -1.97
CA CYS A 37 -0.41 13.44 -3.40
C CYS A 37 -1.74 12.73 -3.64
N GLN A 38 -2.69 13.40 -4.30
CA GLN A 38 -4.02 12.84 -4.57
C GLN A 38 -3.98 11.61 -5.50
N LYS A 39 -3.00 11.55 -6.41
CA LYS A 39 -2.90 10.45 -7.38
C LYS A 39 -2.52 9.11 -6.76
N CYS A 40 -1.70 9.11 -5.71
CA CYS A 40 -1.28 7.90 -4.99
C CYS A 40 -1.71 7.89 -3.53
N GLU A 41 -2.56 8.85 -3.13
CA GLU A 41 -3.09 9.02 -1.79
C GLU A 41 -2.03 9.02 -0.66
N GLY A 42 -0.83 9.54 -0.93
CA GLY A 42 0.25 9.54 0.06
C GLY A 42 1.22 8.37 -0.01
N ARG A 43 0.99 7.38 -0.87
CA ARG A 43 1.78 6.12 -0.88
C ARG A 43 3.11 6.24 -1.60
N GLY A 44 3.23 7.18 -2.53
CA GLY A 44 4.41 7.31 -3.38
C GLY A 44 4.45 6.35 -4.57
N THR A 45 3.74 5.23 -4.52
CA THR A 45 3.72 4.21 -5.59
C THR A 45 2.31 3.96 -6.13
N ILE A 46 2.23 3.51 -7.38
CA ILE A 46 1.00 3.03 -8.03
C ILE A 46 1.26 1.60 -8.51
N ALA A 47 0.31 0.70 -8.29
CA ALA A 47 0.37 -0.65 -8.82
C ALA A 47 -0.77 -0.88 -9.82
N THR A 48 -0.47 -1.58 -10.92
CA THR A 48 -1.47 -2.02 -11.89
C THR A 48 -1.36 -3.52 -12.11
N ALA A 49 -2.51 -4.18 -12.26
CA ALA A 49 -2.60 -5.59 -12.63
C ALA A 49 -3.20 -5.71 -14.03
N GLU A 50 -2.61 -6.57 -14.85
CA GLU A 50 -2.99 -6.84 -16.23
C GLU A 50 -3.22 -8.35 -16.44
N ARG A 51 -4.28 -8.73 -17.14
CA ARG A 51 -4.47 -10.11 -17.64
C ARG A 51 -5.01 -10.08 -19.05
N THR A 52 -4.50 -11.00 -19.86
CA THR A 52 -5.04 -11.24 -21.20
C THR A 52 -6.17 -12.26 -21.09
N VAL A 53 -7.35 -11.89 -21.53
CA VAL A 53 -8.53 -12.75 -21.59
C VAL A 53 -8.77 -13.13 -23.04
N GLU A 54 -8.70 -14.42 -23.34
CA GLU A 54 -9.07 -14.95 -24.65
C GLU A 54 -10.60 -14.92 -24.78
N GLN A 55 -11.12 -14.06 -25.64
CA GLN A 55 -12.53 -14.10 -26.01
C GLN A 55 -12.75 -15.16 -27.09
N HIS A 56 -13.93 -15.78 -27.03
CA HIS A 56 -14.41 -16.80 -27.96
C HIS A 56 -14.37 -16.37 -29.44
N ASN A 57 -14.22 -15.07 -29.73
CA ASN A 57 -14.12 -14.49 -31.09
C ASN A 57 -12.68 -14.13 -31.54
N LYS A 58 -11.66 -14.85 -31.03
CA LYS A 58 -10.27 -14.86 -31.56
C LYS A 58 -9.46 -13.56 -31.44
N GLN A 59 -9.91 -12.55 -30.70
CA GLN A 59 -9.06 -11.40 -30.35
C GLN A 59 -8.78 -11.38 -28.84
N PRO A 60 -7.50 -11.47 -28.42
CA PRO A 60 -7.14 -11.37 -27.01
C PRO A 60 -7.42 -9.95 -26.52
N ARG A 61 -8.22 -9.82 -25.46
CA ARG A 61 -8.47 -8.54 -24.80
C ARG A 61 -7.58 -8.42 -23.56
N LYS A 62 -6.88 -7.31 -23.43
CA LYS A 62 -6.13 -6.98 -22.21
C LYS A 62 -7.04 -6.22 -21.25
N GLU A 63 -7.21 -6.77 -20.06
CA GLU A 63 -7.86 -6.08 -18.94
C GLU A 63 -6.78 -5.53 -18.01
N ARG A 64 -6.82 -4.23 -17.73
CA ARG A 64 -5.87 -3.56 -16.83
C ARG A 64 -6.61 -2.72 -15.81
N PHE A 65 -6.25 -2.86 -14.54
CA PHE A 65 -6.85 -2.11 -13.45
C PHE A 65 -5.80 -1.69 -12.40
N GLY A 66 -6.12 -0.62 -11.68
CA GLY A 66 -5.34 -0.18 -10.53
C GLY A 66 -5.54 -1.13 -9.37
N VAL A 67 -4.45 -1.49 -8.70
CA VAL A 67 -4.49 -2.29 -7.48
C VAL A 67 -3.69 -1.64 -6.38
N GLU A 68 -4.00 -2.00 -5.16
CA GLU A 68 -3.25 -1.62 -3.98
C GLU A 68 -1.87 -2.31 -4.01
N PRO A 69 -0.74 -1.60 -3.80
CA PRO A 69 0.60 -2.19 -3.82
C PRO A 69 0.78 -3.38 -2.86
N ARG A 70 0.09 -3.36 -1.71
CA ARG A 70 0.10 -4.47 -0.74
C ARG A 70 -0.54 -5.75 -1.27
N ASP A 71 -1.46 -5.63 -2.22
CA ASP A 71 -2.25 -6.74 -2.73
C ASP A 71 -1.66 -7.35 -4.01
N VAL A 72 -0.56 -6.80 -4.52
CA VAL A 72 0.13 -7.27 -5.75
C VAL A 72 0.34 -8.78 -5.74
N LYS A 73 0.92 -9.34 -4.66
CA LYS A 73 1.15 -10.79 -4.53
C LYS A 73 -0.15 -11.61 -4.59
N SER A 74 -1.27 -11.06 -4.12
CA SER A 74 -2.59 -11.70 -4.19
C SER A 74 -3.11 -11.74 -5.63
N TRP A 75 -2.90 -10.66 -6.38
CA TRP A 75 -3.28 -10.58 -7.80
C TRP A 75 -2.40 -11.45 -8.71
N GLU A 76 -1.10 -11.52 -8.44
CA GLU A 76 -0.19 -12.43 -9.14
C GLU A 76 -0.62 -13.89 -8.99
N LYS A 77 -0.99 -14.30 -7.77
CA LYS A 77 -1.56 -15.65 -7.51
C LYS A 77 -2.86 -15.93 -8.26
N LYS A 78 -3.63 -14.90 -8.63
CA LYS A 78 -4.86 -15.01 -9.42
C LYS A 78 -4.59 -15.04 -10.94
N GLY A 79 -3.32 -15.04 -11.35
CA GLY A 79 -2.92 -15.10 -12.77
C GLY A 79 -2.86 -13.74 -13.46
N TYR A 80 -2.73 -12.64 -12.70
CA TYR A 80 -2.50 -11.30 -13.26
C TYR A 80 -1.01 -10.97 -13.26
N THR A 81 -0.54 -10.33 -14.32
CA THR A 81 0.78 -9.69 -14.34
C THR A 81 0.68 -8.34 -13.65
N CYS A 82 1.41 -8.16 -12.57
CA CYS A 82 1.38 -6.90 -11.82
C CYS A 82 2.64 -6.07 -12.09
N SER A 83 2.48 -4.75 -12.08
CA SER A 83 3.59 -3.80 -12.18
C SER A 83 3.44 -2.73 -11.09
N VAL A 84 4.51 -2.51 -10.32
CA VAL A 84 4.58 -1.43 -9.34
C VAL A 84 5.55 -0.39 -9.88
N SER A 85 5.13 0.87 -9.86
CA SER A 85 5.95 2.00 -10.30
C SER A 85 5.77 3.18 -9.37
N ASP A 86 6.79 4.03 -9.29
CA ASP A 86 6.69 5.28 -8.57
C ASP A 86 5.59 6.16 -9.18
N CYS A 87 4.84 6.82 -8.32
CA CYS A 87 3.82 7.77 -8.72
C CYS A 87 4.50 8.94 -9.41
N SER A 88 4.25 9.12 -10.69
CA SER A 88 4.81 10.22 -11.49
C SER A 88 4.50 11.61 -10.96
N ALA A 89 3.38 11.79 -10.24
CA ALA A 89 2.97 13.09 -9.72
C ALA A 89 3.81 13.56 -8.52
N CYS A 90 4.17 12.64 -7.62
CA CYS A 90 5.01 12.95 -6.45
C CYS A 90 6.41 12.34 -6.52
N ARG A 91 6.75 11.69 -7.63
CA ARG A 91 8.05 11.03 -7.89
C ARG A 91 8.46 10.08 -6.76
N GLY A 92 7.53 9.26 -6.27
CA GLY A 92 7.82 8.32 -5.18
C GLY A 92 7.64 8.90 -3.77
N ALA A 93 7.55 10.22 -3.59
CA ALA A 93 7.56 10.83 -2.26
C ALA A 93 6.24 10.68 -1.47
N GLY A 94 5.12 10.43 -2.17
CA GLY A 94 3.78 10.40 -1.57
C GLY A 94 3.22 11.78 -1.20
N LEU A 95 4.08 12.77 -0.99
CA LEU A 95 3.73 14.15 -0.68
C LEU A 95 4.10 15.08 -1.85
N ILE A 96 3.34 16.16 -2.01
CA ILE A 96 3.62 17.25 -2.95
C ILE A 96 3.53 18.58 -2.19
N VAL A 97 4.19 19.62 -2.69
CA VAL A 97 3.97 20.97 -2.14
C VAL A 97 2.52 21.34 -2.45
N GLY A 98 1.74 21.61 -1.40
CA GLY A 98 0.36 22.06 -1.57
C GLY A 98 0.35 23.43 -2.22
N ALA A 99 -0.38 23.59 -3.32
CA ALA A 99 -0.80 24.92 -3.74
C ALA A 99 -1.80 25.41 -2.68
N GLU A 100 -1.41 26.43 -1.91
CA GLU A 100 -2.37 27.28 -1.20
C GLU A 100 -3.16 28.10 -2.23
#